data_AF-A0AAN9BI39-F1
#
_entry.id   AF-A0AAN9BI39-F1
#
_cell.length_a   1.000
_cell.length_b   1.000
_cell.length_c   1.000
_cell.angle_alpha   90.00
_cell.angle_beta   90.00
_cell.angle_gamma   90.00
#
_symmetry.space_group_name_H-M   'P 1'
#
loop_
_entity.id
_entity.type
_entity.pdbx_description
1 polymer ?
#
loop_
_entity_poly.entity_id
_entity_poly.type
_entity_poly.pdbx_seq_one_letter_code
_entity_poly.pdbx_strand_id
1 'polypeptide(L)'
;MSYQNIAVHLLSTTIVLISTVTVTTWGADNENIALLSRTDIMGYYTLYNREQCRRLCWYRPLCASYSYNENMKDGPNCILRARPFEPTALPKGWSVEKVTYDDLDNTCSTRPCAETEVCVPDGNLLRQHNCLPFPASCGAPRAVDKGSWDVTGTLQGDVATLTCDAGYELIPGSTSEMTCAVTSRWTPSVPACRVVCENGGSRDGYRCLCPLQYSGTSCERYIRDCTEAYSNGYNNTDLNGPYSIQPRDAPTAFLVLCLFEWGGVTVPFRRQHESWENLDWAEAKAGRTGNLGTGPDPWDFFAGLESLHYLSHQAEYSAHVSLWGGQDGAGVFYQNCTIGDESSSYALTYNVSYPREHTPGDDGFQASSPLSFSTQDRDTHGCAGINGAPGWYGPDCTEYSLFAKPLTWPVLGIDMSFSALEFHWSRDGAFYDGVR
;
A
#
# COMPACT_ATOMS: atom_id res chain seq x y z
N MET A 1 -27.44 2.83 -54.35
CA MET A 1 -26.14 3.04 -53.69
C MET A 1 -26.43 3.67 -52.34
N SER A 2 -26.31 2.90 -51.28
CA SER A 2 -26.70 3.27 -49.92
C SER A 2 -25.59 3.99 -49.16
N TYR A 3 -25.98 5.08 -48.48
CA TYR A 3 -25.59 5.62 -47.15
C TYR A 3 -24.25 5.13 -46.55
N GLN A 4 -23.22 5.98 -46.41
CA GLN A 4 -22.94 7.09 -45.47
C GLN A 4 -22.60 6.69 -44.01
N ASN A 5 -21.39 7.12 -43.61
CA ASN A 5 -20.75 7.03 -42.29
C ASN A 5 -21.09 8.26 -41.40
N ILE A 6 -21.08 8.10 -40.06
CA ILE A 6 -20.08 8.66 -39.09
C ILE A 6 -20.62 8.60 -37.63
N ALA A 7 -19.84 7.91 -36.78
CA ALA A 7 -19.49 8.08 -35.35
C ALA A 7 -20.54 8.22 -34.21
N VAL A 8 -20.31 7.53 -33.08
CA VAL A 8 -19.62 8.08 -31.86
C VAL A 8 -19.77 7.13 -30.63
N HIS A 9 -18.67 7.02 -29.86
CA HIS A 9 -18.45 6.60 -28.46
C HIS A 9 -18.57 5.13 -27.98
N LEU A 10 -17.38 4.61 -27.63
CA LEU A 10 -17.08 3.56 -26.67
C LEU A 10 -17.62 3.89 -25.27
N LEU A 11 -18.29 2.92 -24.65
CA LEU A 11 -18.26 2.70 -23.21
C LEU A 11 -17.71 1.30 -22.96
N SER A 12 -16.60 1.29 -22.22
CA SER A 12 -15.88 0.13 -21.72
C SER A 12 -16.72 -0.62 -20.69
N THR A 13 -17.00 -1.90 -20.96
CA THR A 13 -17.17 -2.90 -19.90
C THR A 13 -16.21 -4.04 -20.17
N THR A 14 -15.09 -4.00 -19.47
CA THR A 14 -14.11 -5.06 -19.32
C THR A 14 -14.82 -6.33 -18.87
N ILE A 15 -14.91 -7.33 -19.76
CA ILE A 15 -15.21 -8.70 -19.36
C ILE A 15 -13.97 -9.21 -18.63
N VAL A 16 -14.11 -9.42 -17.32
CA VAL A 16 -13.11 -10.10 -16.49
C VAL A 16 -12.99 -11.54 -17.00
N LEU A 17 -11.80 -11.86 -17.52
CA LEU A 17 -11.38 -13.19 -17.92
C LEU A 17 -11.39 -14.13 -16.71
N ILE A 18 -12.26 -15.14 -16.72
CA ILE A 18 -12.17 -16.29 -15.81
C ILE A 18 -11.56 -17.44 -16.61
N SER A 19 -10.24 -17.61 -16.47
CA SER A 19 -9.37 -18.64 -17.06
C SER A 19 -9.34 -18.75 -18.60
N THR A 20 -8.20 -18.39 -19.18
CA THR A 20 -7.81 -18.84 -20.52
C THR A 20 -7.36 -20.30 -20.47
N VAL A 21 -8.10 -21.19 -21.11
CA VAL A 21 -7.49 -22.37 -21.74
C VAL A 21 -7.90 -22.36 -23.20
N THR A 22 -7.05 -21.75 -24.03
CA THR A 22 -7.04 -21.98 -25.47
C THR A 22 -6.60 -23.42 -25.71
N VAL A 23 -7.51 -24.28 -26.17
CA VAL A 23 -7.11 -25.54 -26.82
C VAL A 23 -7.20 -25.32 -28.33
N THR A 24 -6.13 -24.77 -28.91
CA THR A 24 -5.89 -24.83 -30.35
C THR A 24 -5.32 -26.20 -30.70
N THR A 25 -6.13 -26.99 -31.41
CA THR A 25 -5.82 -28.04 -32.39
C THR A 25 -4.58 -28.94 -32.20
N TRP A 26 -4.88 -30.25 -32.10
CA TRP A 26 -4.18 -31.37 -32.76
C TRP A 26 -2.64 -31.37 -32.75
N GLY A 27 -2.08 -32.14 -31.83
CA GLY A 27 -0.71 -32.63 -31.88
C GLY A 27 -0.50 -33.57 -30.71
N ALA A 28 -0.42 -34.87 -30.97
CA ALA A 28 -0.03 -35.85 -29.98
C ALA A 28 1.46 -35.69 -29.70
N ASP A 29 1.82 -35.37 -28.46
CA ASP A 29 3.15 -35.64 -27.90
C ASP A 29 3.04 -35.91 -26.39
N ASN A 30 3.80 -36.91 -25.96
CA ASN A 30 3.57 -37.81 -24.83
C ASN A 30 4.10 -37.33 -23.45
N GLU A 31 4.08 -36.03 -23.13
CA GLU A 31 4.82 -35.54 -21.93
C GLU A 31 4.05 -34.80 -20.83
N ASN A 32 2.71 -34.88 -20.74
CA ASN A 32 1.97 -34.29 -19.59
C ASN A 32 0.96 -35.24 -18.93
N ILE A 33 1.37 -36.49 -18.72
CA ILE A 33 0.54 -37.53 -18.04
C ILE A 33 0.39 -37.26 -16.52
N ALA A 34 1.14 -36.30 -15.95
CA ALA A 34 1.10 -35.98 -14.51
C ALA A 34 -0.05 -35.04 -14.07
N LEU A 35 -0.92 -34.58 -14.97
CA LEU A 35 -1.94 -33.54 -14.70
C LEU A 35 -3.41 -34.03 -14.69
N LEU A 36 -3.65 -35.34 -14.66
CA LEU A 36 -4.98 -35.90 -14.96
C LEU A 36 -5.61 -36.74 -13.85
N SER A 37 -5.17 -36.56 -12.61
CA SER A 37 -5.97 -36.97 -11.45
C SER A 37 -6.83 -35.80 -10.98
N ARG A 38 -8.15 -36.01 -10.93
CA ARG A 38 -9.06 -35.06 -10.28
C ARG A 38 -9.65 -35.72 -9.04
N THR A 39 -9.44 -35.10 -7.89
CA THR A 39 -10.28 -35.31 -6.71
C THR A 39 -11.57 -34.53 -6.92
N ASP A 40 -12.70 -35.23 -6.99
CA ASP A 40 -14.03 -34.62 -6.96
C ASP A 40 -14.85 -35.32 -5.86
N ILE A 41 -16.13 -34.95 -5.69
CA ILE A 41 -17.10 -35.53 -4.75
C ILE A 41 -17.21 -37.06 -4.71
N MET A 42 -16.76 -37.74 -5.76
CA MET A 42 -16.74 -39.20 -5.80
C MET A 42 -15.49 -39.75 -5.08
N GLY A 43 -14.38 -39.01 -4.97
CA GLY A 43 -13.05 -39.50 -4.58
C GLY A 43 -11.96 -39.26 -5.65
N TYR A 44 -10.83 -39.98 -5.54
CA TYR A 44 -9.71 -39.94 -6.50
C TYR A 44 -9.93 -40.96 -7.63
N TYR A 45 -9.98 -40.51 -8.88
CA TYR A 45 -10.14 -41.39 -10.05
C TYR A 45 -9.29 -40.95 -11.24
N THR A 46 -8.80 -41.95 -11.98
CA THR A 46 -8.05 -41.77 -13.24
C THR A 46 -8.90 -41.99 -14.49
N LEU A 47 -10.02 -42.71 -14.37
CA LEU A 47 -10.96 -43.01 -15.46
C LEU A 47 -12.40 -43.05 -14.92
N TYR A 48 -13.35 -42.47 -15.64
CA TYR A 48 -14.78 -42.48 -15.35
C TYR A 48 -15.52 -43.34 -16.38
N ASN A 49 -16.14 -44.44 -15.95
CA ASN A 49 -17.06 -45.16 -16.84
C ASN A 49 -18.31 -44.31 -17.13
N ARG A 50 -19.12 -44.73 -18.11
CA ARG A 50 -20.38 -44.05 -18.51
C ARG A 50 -21.23 -43.61 -17.32
N GLU A 51 -21.43 -44.51 -16.37
CA GLU A 51 -22.28 -44.28 -15.20
C GLU A 51 -21.67 -43.30 -14.21
N GLN A 52 -20.35 -43.32 -14.05
CA GLN A 52 -19.67 -42.37 -13.19
C GLN A 52 -19.65 -40.96 -13.83
N CYS A 53 -19.50 -40.86 -15.16
CA CYS A 53 -19.69 -39.60 -15.87
C CYS A 53 -21.11 -39.03 -15.73
N ARG A 54 -22.11 -39.92 -15.84
CA ARG A 54 -23.51 -39.59 -15.62
C ARG A 54 -23.74 -39.00 -14.25
N ARG A 55 -23.21 -39.67 -13.24
CA ARG A 55 -23.31 -39.25 -11.85
C ARG A 55 -22.57 -37.93 -11.60
N LEU A 56 -21.41 -37.71 -12.22
CA LEU A 56 -20.67 -36.44 -12.09
C LEU A 56 -21.42 -35.25 -12.71
N CYS A 57 -22.03 -35.43 -13.88
CA CYS A 57 -22.91 -34.42 -14.47
C CYS A 57 -24.08 -34.09 -13.55
N TRP A 58 -24.67 -35.12 -12.93
CA TRP A 58 -25.80 -34.98 -12.03
C TRP A 58 -25.51 -34.12 -10.79
N TYR A 59 -24.31 -34.20 -10.22
CA TYR A 59 -23.93 -33.39 -9.07
C TYR A 59 -23.66 -31.90 -9.41
N ARG A 60 -23.59 -31.52 -10.69
CA ARG A 60 -23.33 -30.14 -11.14
C ARG A 60 -24.64 -29.52 -11.65
N PRO A 61 -25.25 -28.54 -10.95
CA PRO A 61 -26.59 -28.01 -11.25
C PRO A 61 -26.77 -27.45 -12.66
N LEU A 62 -25.68 -26.99 -13.28
CA LEU A 62 -25.69 -26.43 -14.63
C LEU A 62 -25.45 -27.48 -15.73
N CYS A 63 -25.09 -28.72 -15.39
CA CYS A 63 -24.77 -29.76 -16.36
C CYS A 63 -26.03 -30.29 -17.06
N ALA A 64 -26.03 -30.24 -18.39
CA ALA A 64 -27.13 -30.67 -19.24
C ALA A 64 -26.84 -31.97 -19.99
N SER A 65 -25.56 -32.24 -20.24
CA SER A 65 -25.10 -33.44 -20.94
C SER A 65 -23.66 -33.73 -20.57
N TYR A 66 -23.27 -34.99 -20.67
CA TYR A 66 -21.88 -35.41 -20.59
C TYR A 66 -21.48 -36.18 -21.84
N SER A 67 -20.20 -36.18 -22.15
CA SER A 67 -19.60 -37.01 -23.18
C SER A 67 -18.59 -37.95 -22.53
N TYR A 68 -18.54 -39.19 -23.00
CA TYR A 68 -17.63 -40.18 -22.46
C TYR A 68 -17.00 -41.04 -23.55
N ASN A 69 -15.81 -41.60 -23.28
CA ASN A 69 -15.10 -42.49 -24.19
C ASN A 69 -14.72 -43.79 -23.49
N GLU A 70 -15.31 -44.91 -23.92
CA GLU A 70 -15.09 -46.23 -23.32
C GLU A 70 -13.71 -46.82 -23.65
N ASN A 71 -13.03 -46.28 -24.67
CA ASN A 71 -11.80 -46.85 -25.23
C ASN A 71 -10.52 -46.11 -24.78
N MET A 72 -10.65 -44.96 -24.10
CA MET A 72 -9.49 -44.22 -23.60
C MET A 72 -8.97 -44.85 -22.31
N LYS A 73 -7.80 -45.49 -22.40
CA LYS A 73 -7.07 -46.02 -21.24
C LYS A 73 -6.22 -44.97 -20.53
N ASP A 74 -5.85 -43.90 -21.23
CA ASP A 74 -4.97 -42.84 -20.74
C ASP A 74 -5.61 -41.47 -21.01
N GLY A 75 -6.20 -40.84 -19.99
CA GLY A 75 -6.75 -39.48 -20.05
C GLY A 75 -8.18 -39.32 -19.50
N PRO A 76 -8.67 -38.07 -19.30
CA PRO A 76 -10.02 -37.82 -18.80
C PRO A 76 -11.02 -38.24 -19.87
N ASN A 77 -11.70 -39.34 -19.64
CA ASN A 77 -12.68 -39.88 -20.56
C ASN A 77 -14.10 -39.33 -20.31
N CYS A 78 -14.20 -38.13 -19.70
CA CYS A 78 -15.44 -37.50 -19.28
C CYS A 78 -15.43 -35.98 -19.54
N ILE A 79 -16.44 -35.46 -20.24
CA ILE A 79 -16.62 -34.02 -20.50
C ILE A 79 -18.04 -33.63 -20.12
N LEU A 80 -18.19 -32.68 -19.19
CA LEU A 80 -19.49 -32.13 -18.78
C LEU A 80 -19.81 -30.84 -19.57
N ARG A 81 -21.07 -30.60 -19.92
CA ARG A 81 -21.51 -29.40 -20.68
C ARG A 81 -22.73 -28.74 -20.04
N ALA A 82 -22.76 -27.40 -19.97
CA ALA A 82 -23.88 -26.62 -19.43
C ALA A 82 -24.88 -26.14 -20.50
N ARG A 83 -26.08 -25.66 -20.11
CA ARG A 83 -27.05 -24.99 -21.03
C ARG A 83 -26.67 -23.50 -21.25
N PRO A 84 -26.96 -22.88 -22.42
CA PRO A 84 -27.62 -23.40 -23.61
C PRO A 84 -26.66 -24.05 -24.62
N PHE A 85 -27.21 -24.93 -25.46
CA PHE A 85 -26.52 -25.94 -26.26
C PHE A 85 -26.09 -25.44 -27.65
N GLU A 86 -24.82 -25.65 -28.03
CA GLU A 86 -24.42 -25.86 -29.44
C GLU A 86 -23.48 -27.07 -29.53
N PRO A 87 -23.73 -28.03 -30.46
CA PRO A 87 -22.94 -29.24 -30.58
C PRO A 87 -21.65 -28.96 -31.37
N THR A 88 -20.55 -28.69 -30.68
CA THR A 88 -19.23 -28.88 -31.29
C THR A 88 -19.00 -30.37 -31.56
N ALA A 89 -18.60 -30.70 -32.80
CA ALA A 89 -18.34 -32.05 -33.25
C ALA A 89 -17.31 -32.74 -32.33
N LEU A 90 -17.67 -33.90 -31.80
CA LEU A 90 -16.79 -34.68 -30.93
C LEU A 90 -15.79 -35.51 -31.74
N PRO A 91 -14.61 -35.81 -31.16
CA PRO A 91 -13.68 -36.76 -31.75
C PRO A 91 -14.32 -38.14 -31.91
N LYS A 92 -13.90 -38.86 -32.96
CA LYS A 92 -14.37 -40.23 -33.26
C LYS A 92 -14.11 -41.15 -32.05
N GLY A 93 -15.16 -41.80 -31.53
CA GLY A 93 -15.08 -42.68 -30.35
C GLY A 93 -15.68 -42.12 -29.06
N TRP A 94 -16.15 -40.87 -29.07
CA TRP A 94 -16.86 -40.27 -27.94
C TRP A 94 -18.38 -40.34 -28.14
N SER A 95 -19.08 -40.77 -27.08
CA SER A 95 -20.54 -40.81 -27.01
C SER A 95 -21.06 -39.61 -26.20
N VAL A 96 -22.18 -39.00 -26.60
CA VAL A 96 -22.87 -37.96 -25.83
C VAL A 96 -24.15 -38.50 -25.26
N GLU A 97 -24.36 -38.28 -23.98
CA GLU A 97 -25.64 -38.55 -23.34
C GLU A 97 -26.22 -37.27 -22.75
N LYS A 98 -27.49 -37.04 -23.06
CA LYS A 98 -28.29 -36.02 -22.39
C LYS A 98 -28.72 -36.59 -21.04
N VAL A 99 -28.66 -35.76 -20.01
CA VAL A 99 -29.26 -36.11 -18.72
C VAL A 99 -30.70 -35.61 -18.77
N THR A 100 -31.64 -36.51 -19.06
CA THR A 100 -33.08 -36.27 -18.93
C THR A 100 -33.51 -36.68 -17.53
N TYR A 101 -33.93 -35.69 -16.73
CA TYR A 101 -34.35 -35.92 -15.34
C TYR A 101 -35.77 -36.53 -15.23
N ASP A 102 -36.52 -36.59 -16.35
CA ASP A 102 -37.93 -37.00 -16.43
C ASP A 102 -38.14 -38.30 -17.22
N ASP A 103 -37.38 -39.36 -16.95
CA ASP A 103 -37.74 -40.69 -17.50
C ASP A 103 -38.92 -41.27 -16.71
N LEU A 104 -40.07 -41.38 -17.37
CA LEU A 104 -41.35 -41.96 -16.88
C LEU A 104 -41.25 -43.44 -16.43
N ASP A 105 -40.07 -44.04 -16.47
CA ASP A 105 -39.80 -45.47 -16.24
C ASP A 105 -38.71 -45.69 -15.16
N ASN A 106 -38.59 -44.75 -14.21
CA ASN A 106 -37.68 -44.86 -13.06
C ASN A 106 -38.42 -45.34 -11.79
N THR A 107 -37.74 -46.06 -10.88
CA THR A 107 -38.34 -46.56 -9.63
C THR A 107 -38.66 -45.46 -8.61
N CYS A 108 -38.24 -44.21 -8.84
CA CYS A 108 -38.63 -43.07 -8.00
C CYS A 108 -40.00 -42.49 -8.40
N SER A 109 -40.54 -42.84 -9.57
CA SER A 109 -41.91 -42.46 -9.96
C SER A 109 -42.97 -43.11 -9.06
N THR A 110 -42.67 -44.30 -8.51
CA THR A 110 -43.56 -45.03 -7.59
C THR A 110 -43.42 -44.59 -6.14
N ARG A 111 -42.28 -43.97 -5.79
CA ARG A 111 -42.04 -43.26 -4.52
C ARG A 111 -41.29 -41.95 -4.82
N PRO A 112 -41.99 -40.82 -5.00
CA PRO A 112 -41.33 -39.55 -5.31
C PRO A 112 -40.32 -39.21 -4.23
N CYS A 113 -39.13 -38.79 -4.66
CA CYS A 113 -38.08 -38.34 -3.76
C CYS A 113 -38.57 -37.13 -2.97
N ALA A 114 -38.05 -36.96 -1.74
CA ALA A 114 -38.33 -35.75 -0.98
C ALA A 114 -37.80 -34.51 -1.71
N GLU A 115 -38.30 -33.31 -1.39
CA GLU A 115 -37.84 -32.06 -2.00
C GLU A 115 -36.32 -31.82 -1.85
N THR A 116 -35.68 -32.49 -0.88
CA THR A 116 -34.24 -32.43 -0.61
C THR A 116 -33.44 -33.55 -1.28
N GLU A 117 -34.10 -34.39 -2.07
CA GLU A 117 -33.54 -35.58 -2.69
C GLU A 117 -33.78 -35.55 -4.20
N VAL A 118 -32.98 -36.31 -4.91
CA VAL A 118 -33.08 -36.45 -6.36
C VAL A 118 -32.86 -37.91 -6.72
N CYS A 119 -33.61 -38.36 -7.72
CA CYS A 119 -33.62 -39.74 -8.19
C CYS A 119 -32.33 -40.05 -8.95
N VAL A 120 -31.56 -41.04 -8.48
CA VAL A 120 -30.25 -41.40 -9.04
C VAL A 120 -30.19 -42.90 -9.36
N PRO A 121 -29.64 -43.30 -10.51
CA PRO A 121 -29.45 -44.70 -10.86
C PRO A 121 -28.49 -45.41 -9.90
N ASP A 122 -28.85 -46.59 -9.40
CA ASP A 122 -28.10 -47.36 -8.40
C ASP A 122 -26.89 -48.13 -8.98
N GLY A 123 -26.58 -47.94 -10.27
CA GLY A 123 -25.46 -48.60 -10.95
C GLY A 123 -25.63 -50.11 -11.18
N ASN A 124 -26.68 -50.73 -10.65
CA ASN A 124 -27.02 -52.13 -10.92
C ASN A 124 -27.83 -52.26 -12.23
N LEU A 125 -27.60 -53.35 -12.98
CA LEU A 125 -28.18 -53.67 -14.31
C LEU A 125 -29.72 -53.77 -14.36
N LEU A 126 -30.44 -53.40 -13.29
CA LEU A 126 -31.86 -53.64 -13.07
C LEU A 126 -32.75 -52.39 -13.10
N ARG A 127 -32.34 -51.31 -13.78
CA ARG A 127 -33.10 -50.03 -13.85
C ARG A 127 -33.53 -49.48 -12.47
N GLN A 128 -32.82 -49.84 -11.40
CA GLN A 128 -33.13 -49.36 -10.06
C GLN A 128 -32.53 -47.98 -9.86
N HIS A 129 -33.35 -47.08 -9.33
CA HIS A 129 -33.00 -45.73 -8.95
C HIS A 129 -33.29 -45.53 -7.46
N ASN A 130 -32.38 -44.87 -6.76
CA ASN A 130 -32.48 -44.51 -5.35
C ASN A 130 -32.60 -42.99 -5.22
N CYS A 131 -33.39 -42.53 -4.25
CA CYS A 131 -33.40 -41.11 -3.87
C CYS A 131 -32.16 -40.83 -3.02
N LEU A 132 -31.28 -39.94 -3.50
CA LEU A 132 -30.14 -39.45 -2.72
C LEU A 132 -30.31 -37.95 -2.45
N PRO A 133 -29.84 -37.44 -1.30
CA PRO A 133 -29.85 -36.02 -1.01
C PRO A 133 -29.11 -35.20 -2.08
N PHE A 134 -29.55 -33.96 -2.33
CA PHE A 134 -28.75 -33.00 -3.10
C PHE A 134 -27.36 -32.82 -2.46
N PRO A 135 -26.31 -32.55 -3.26
CA PRO A 135 -25.02 -32.16 -2.70
C PRO A 135 -25.22 -30.96 -1.78
N ALA A 136 -24.69 -31.07 -0.57
CA ALA A 136 -24.71 -29.99 0.41
C ALA A 136 -24.19 -28.69 -0.24
N SER A 137 -24.91 -27.59 -0.09
CA SER A 137 -24.40 -26.28 -0.54
C SER A 137 -23.99 -25.45 0.66
N CYS A 138 -22.73 -25.04 0.69
CA CYS A 138 -22.18 -24.24 1.78
C CYS A 138 -22.43 -22.74 1.60
N GLY A 139 -22.92 -22.32 0.42
CA GLY A 139 -22.99 -20.91 0.05
C GLY A 139 -21.61 -20.26 -0.05
N ALA A 140 -21.59 -18.93 -0.18
CA ALA A 140 -20.34 -18.17 -0.19
C ALA A 140 -19.61 -18.30 1.16
N PRO A 141 -18.28 -18.50 1.16
CA PRO A 141 -17.45 -18.37 2.35
C PRO A 141 -17.74 -17.10 3.15
N ARG A 142 -17.57 -17.19 4.48
CA ARG A 142 -17.59 -15.98 5.31
C ARG A 142 -16.41 -15.09 4.94
N ALA A 143 -16.66 -13.79 4.78
CA ALA A 143 -15.61 -12.81 4.54
C ALA A 143 -14.54 -12.87 5.64
N VAL A 144 -13.28 -12.79 5.23
CA VAL A 144 -12.11 -12.73 6.11
C VAL A 144 -11.62 -11.29 6.12
N ASP A 145 -11.25 -10.78 7.30
CA ASP A 145 -10.66 -9.46 7.39
C ASP A 145 -9.24 -9.50 6.81
N LYS A 146 -8.92 -8.52 5.97
CA LYS A 146 -7.61 -8.39 5.29
C LYS A 146 -7.21 -9.61 4.46
N GLY A 147 -8.19 -10.21 3.79
CA GLY A 147 -7.96 -11.29 2.85
C GLY A 147 -9.14 -11.54 1.93
N SER A 148 -8.89 -12.32 0.88
CA SER A 148 -9.85 -12.65 -0.17
C SER A 148 -9.88 -14.15 -0.45
N TRP A 149 -11.07 -14.64 -0.81
CA TRP A 149 -11.30 -16.04 -1.15
C TRP A 149 -11.27 -16.25 -2.65
N ASP A 150 -10.46 -17.20 -3.10
CA ASP A 150 -10.63 -17.83 -4.41
C ASP A 150 -11.44 -19.13 -4.24
N VAL A 151 -12.56 -19.26 -4.95
CA VAL A 151 -13.56 -20.29 -4.68
C VAL A 151 -13.88 -21.04 -5.96
N THR A 152 -13.71 -22.37 -5.95
CA THR A 152 -14.01 -23.21 -7.12
C THR A 152 -15.51 -23.43 -7.33
N GLY A 153 -16.30 -23.31 -6.26
CA GLY A 153 -17.75 -23.42 -6.23
C GLY A 153 -18.31 -23.45 -4.80
N THR A 154 -19.61 -23.67 -4.63
CA THR A 154 -20.28 -23.63 -3.32
C THR A 154 -20.99 -24.95 -2.95
N LEU A 155 -20.68 -26.03 -3.65
CA LEU A 155 -21.24 -27.35 -3.43
C LEU A 155 -20.24 -28.24 -2.70
N GLN A 156 -20.74 -29.32 -2.12
CA GLN A 156 -19.94 -30.32 -1.43
C GLN A 156 -18.70 -30.70 -2.26
N GLY A 157 -17.53 -30.74 -1.63
CA GLY A 157 -16.26 -31.04 -2.29
C GLY A 157 -15.57 -29.84 -2.97
N ASP A 158 -16.27 -28.73 -3.21
CA ASP A 158 -15.64 -27.49 -3.68
C ASP A 158 -14.69 -26.94 -2.60
N VAL A 159 -13.67 -26.20 -3.05
CA VAL A 159 -12.57 -25.71 -2.22
C VAL A 159 -12.54 -24.19 -2.31
N ALA A 160 -12.29 -23.57 -1.16
CA ALA A 160 -12.01 -22.14 -1.05
C ALA A 160 -10.60 -21.96 -0.49
N THR A 161 -9.80 -21.13 -1.17
CA THR A 161 -8.41 -20.84 -0.82
C THR A 161 -8.27 -19.37 -0.46
N LEU A 162 -7.77 -19.09 0.75
CA LEU A 162 -7.57 -17.75 1.28
C LEU A 162 -6.23 -17.19 0.80
N THR A 163 -6.28 -15.97 0.27
CA THR A 163 -5.10 -15.12 0.03
C THR A 163 -5.20 -13.90 0.93
N CYS A 164 -4.21 -13.68 1.79
CA CYS A 164 -4.15 -12.47 2.62
C CYS A 164 -3.75 -11.24 1.79
N ASP A 165 -4.28 -10.09 2.16
CA ASP A 165 -3.97 -8.81 1.52
C ASP A 165 -2.49 -8.44 1.73
N ALA A 166 -1.96 -7.51 0.91
CA ALA A 166 -0.60 -7.01 1.08
C ALA A 166 -0.37 -6.47 2.51
N GLY A 167 0.74 -6.87 3.13
CA GLY A 167 1.05 -6.54 4.54
C GLY A 167 0.46 -7.52 5.57
N TYR A 168 -0.24 -8.56 5.14
CA TYR A 168 -0.82 -9.58 6.01
C TYR A 168 -0.37 -10.99 5.63
N GLU A 169 -0.30 -11.88 6.62
CA GLU A 169 0.04 -13.29 6.44
C GLU A 169 -0.98 -14.19 7.15
N LEU A 170 -1.07 -15.44 6.70
CA LEU A 170 -1.88 -16.45 7.36
C LEU A 170 -1.36 -16.71 8.79
N ILE A 171 -2.25 -16.82 9.77
CA ILE A 171 -1.86 -17.17 11.15
C ILE A 171 -1.20 -18.56 11.16
N PRO A 172 0.01 -18.72 11.75
CA PRO A 172 0.71 -20.00 11.85
C PRO A 172 -0.16 -21.10 12.46
N GLY A 173 -0.13 -22.28 11.86
CA GLY A 173 -0.95 -23.41 12.27
C GLY A 173 -2.38 -23.38 11.71
N SER A 174 -2.77 -22.33 10.99
CA SER A 174 -4.02 -22.32 10.19
C SER A 174 -3.77 -22.90 8.80
N THR A 175 -4.83 -23.41 8.17
CA THR A 175 -4.82 -23.80 6.75
C THR A 175 -5.37 -22.66 5.90
N SER A 176 -4.77 -22.42 4.73
CA SER A 176 -5.31 -21.48 3.75
C SER A 176 -6.52 -22.06 3.00
N GLU A 177 -6.74 -23.37 3.08
CA GLU A 177 -7.79 -24.06 2.32
C GLU A 177 -8.89 -24.59 3.24
N MET A 178 -10.13 -24.46 2.76
CA MET A 178 -11.30 -25.09 3.34
C MET A 178 -12.14 -25.76 2.26
N THR A 179 -12.82 -26.84 2.63
CA THR A 179 -13.65 -27.66 1.74
C THR A 179 -15.09 -27.63 2.19
N CYS A 180 -16.03 -27.54 1.24
CA CYS A 180 -17.45 -27.64 1.54
C CYS A 180 -17.80 -29.08 1.95
N ALA A 181 -18.12 -29.29 3.22
CA ALA A 181 -18.43 -30.60 3.77
C ALA A 181 -19.88 -31.02 3.49
N VAL A 182 -20.14 -32.33 3.62
CA VAL A 182 -21.49 -32.94 3.58
C VAL A 182 -22.49 -32.30 4.56
N THR A 183 -21.99 -31.58 5.57
CA THR A 183 -22.80 -30.90 6.59
C THR A 183 -23.30 -29.53 6.14
N SER A 184 -23.10 -29.15 4.87
CA SER A 184 -23.38 -27.80 4.34
C SER A 184 -22.60 -26.70 5.07
N ARG A 185 -21.36 -27.02 5.47
CA ARG A 185 -20.45 -26.08 6.13
C ARG A 185 -19.06 -26.18 5.52
N TRP A 186 -18.40 -25.04 5.39
CA TRP A 186 -16.98 -24.98 5.06
C TRP A 186 -16.15 -25.49 6.24
N THR A 187 -15.22 -26.42 5.96
CA THR A 187 -14.36 -27.04 6.97
C THR A 187 -12.92 -27.18 6.48
N PRO A 188 -11.89 -26.95 7.32
CA PRO A 188 -12.00 -26.57 8.74
C PRO A 188 -12.47 -25.11 8.91
N SER A 189 -12.52 -24.62 10.14
CA SER A 189 -13.00 -23.27 10.45
C SER A 189 -12.28 -22.19 9.63
N VAL A 190 -12.99 -21.09 9.38
CA VAL A 190 -12.50 -19.92 8.63
C VAL A 190 -11.14 -19.46 9.17
N PRO A 191 -10.07 -19.50 8.35
CA PRO A 191 -8.76 -18.97 8.71
C PRO A 191 -8.78 -17.45 8.82
N ALA A 192 -7.75 -16.90 9.48
CA ALA A 192 -7.58 -15.45 9.63
C ALA A 192 -6.20 -15.00 9.18
N CYS A 193 -6.14 -13.77 8.70
CA CYS A 193 -4.92 -13.06 8.36
C CYS A 193 -4.47 -12.19 9.54
N ARG A 194 -3.16 -12.09 9.73
CA ARG A 194 -2.54 -11.22 10.74
C ARG A 194 -1.55 -10.28 10.08
N VAL A 195 -1.40 -9.07 10.63
CA VAL A 195 -0.45 -8.10 10.11
C VAL A 195 0.99 -8.63 10.20
N VAL A 196 1.78 -8.33 9.18
CA VAL A 196 3.24 -8.50 9.18
C VAL A 196 3.84 -7.13 9.49
N CYS A 197 4.62 -7.05 10.56
CA CYS A 197 5.29 -5.81 10.92
C CYS A 197 6.65 -5.75 10.20
N GLU A 198 6.86 -4.67 9.47
CA GLU A 198 8.07 -4.34 8.72
C GLU A 198 9.03 -3.52 9.58
N ASN A 199 10.25 -3.29 9.07
CA ASN A 199 11.25 -2.39 9.66
C ASN A 199 11.53 -2.62 11.16
N GLY A 200 11.46 -3.87 11.62
CA GLY A 200 11.72 -4.24 13.01
C GLY A 200 10.54 -4.01 13.96
N GLY A 201 9.33 -3.72 13.43
CA GLY A 201 8.12 -3.61 14.22
C GLY A 201 7.76 -4.92 14.93
N SER A 202 7.15 -4.77 16.11
CA SER A 202 6.69 -5.91 16.91
C SER A 202 5.17 -5.96 16.95
N ARG A 203 4.60 -7.18 16.97
CA ARG A 203 3.15 -7.34 17.06
C ARG A 203 2.66 -7.19 18.48
N ASP A 204 1.64 -6.36 18.65
CA ASP A 204 0.84 -6.23 19.88
C ASP A 204 -0.62 -6.51 19.55
N GLY A 205 -1.05 -7.77 19.73
CA GLY A 205 -2.36 -8.24 19.29
C GLY A 205 -2.52 -8.15 17.76
N TYR A 206 -3.40 -7.28 17.29
CA TYR A 206 -3.72 -7.08 15.87
C TYR A 206 -3.02 -5.87 15.22
N ARG A 207 -2.19 -5.14 15.97
CA ARG A 207 -1.46 -3.95 15.51
C ARG A 207 0.05 -4.15 15.56
N CYS A 208 0.76 -3.36 14.78
CA CYS A 208 2.21 -3.23 14.88
C CYS A 208 2.60 -2.08 15.81
N LEU A 209 3.55 -2.34 16.70
CA LEU A 209 4.30 -1.33 17.43
C LEU A 209 5.56 -1.04 16.62
N CYS A 210 5.57 0.14 16.00
CA CYS A 210 6.66 0.55 15.12
C CYS A 210 7.82 1.13 15.90
N PRO A 211 9.08 0.83 15.53
CA PRO A 211 10.23 1.53 16.10
C PRO A 211 10.16 3.02 15.80
N LEU A 212 10.83 3.82 16.61
CA LEU A 212 10.75 5.29 16.62
C LEU A 212 10.83 5.98 15.24
N GLN A 213 11.61 5.43 14.32
CA GLN A 213 11.86 6.01 13.00
C GLN A 213 10.81 5.65 11.95
N TYR A 214 9.87 4.75 12.28
CA TYR A 214 8.90 4.19 11.34
C TYR A 214 7.46 4.41 11.82
N SER A 215 6.55 4.44 10.86
CA SER A 215 5.11 4.57 11.09
C SER A 215 4.32 3.87 9.98
N GLY A 216 3.00 3.94 10.05
CA GLY A 216 2.08 3.17 9.21
C GLY A 216 1.46 2.00 9.96
N THR A 217 0.59 1.25 9.28
CA THR A 217 -0.15 0.15 9.92
C THR A 217 0.70 -1.10 10.13
N SER A 218 1.70 -1.29 9.27
CA SER A 218 2.69 -2.36 9.32
C SER A 218 4.10 -1.84 9.57
N CYS A 219 4.28 -0.55 9.89
CA CYS A 219 5.60 0.10 10.04
C CYS A 219 6.38 0.18 8.71
N GLU A 220 5.64 0.26 7.61
CA GLU A 220 6.11 0.19 6.23
C GLU A 220 6.83 1.47 5.75
N ARG A 221 6.63 2.61 6.43
CA ARG A 221 7.18 3.90 6.02
C ARG A 221 7.95 4.59 7.14
N TYR A 222 8.82 5.53 6.78
CA TYR A 222 9.40 6.46 7.74
C TYR A 222 8.32 7.33 8.38
N ILE A 223 8.61 7.86 9.56
CA ILE A 223 7.85 8.98 10.12
C ILE A 223 7.93 10.19 9.18
N ARG A 224 6.84 10.93 9.09
CA ARG A 224 6.71 12.12 8.23
C ARG A 224 7.41 13.35 8.81
N ASP A 225 7.46 13.41 10.14
CA ASP A 225 8.20 14.38 10.95
C ASP A 225 8.42 13.81 12.36
N CYS A 226 9.19 14.51 13.19
CA CYS A 226 9.48 14.08 14.55
C CYS A 226 8.25 14.14 15.48
N THR A 227 7.24 14.96 15.15
CA THR A 227 6.01 15.10 15.95
C THR A 227 5.14 13.86 15.83
N GLU A 228 5.17 13.16 14.68
CA GLU A 228 4.52 11.86 14.49
C GLU A 228 5.09 10.80 15.44
N ALA A 229 6.42 10.69 15.56
CA ALA A 229 7.05 9.80 16.53
C ALA A 229 6.70 10.17 17.98
N TYR A 230 6.74 11.45 18.33
CA TYR A 230 6.32 11.93 19.65
C TYR A 230 4.88 11.52 20.00
N SER A 231 3.97 11.71 19.04
CA SER A 231 2.55 11.35 19.17
C SER A 231 2.35 9.84 19.33
N ASN A 232 3.27 9.03 18.80
CA ASN A 232 3.28 7.57 18.97
C ASN A 232 3.91 7.12 20.30
N GLY A 233 4.20 8.04 21.22
CA GLY A 233 4.67 7.75 22.58
C GLY A 233 6.19 7.87 22.77
N TYR A 234 6.94 8.25 21.74
CA TYR A 234 8.38 8.49 21.84
C TYR A 234 8.66 9.90 22.36
N ASN A 235 8.56 10.09 23.68
CA ASN A 235 8.59 11.41 24.33
C ASN A 235 9.72 11.60 25.36
N ASN A 236 10.78 10.77 25.30
CA ASN A 236 11.92 10.84 26.23
C ASN A 236 13.09 11.64 25.62
N THR A 237 13.78 12.46 26.44
CA THR A 237 15.00 13.21 26.09
C THR A 237 16.12 12.33 25.58
N ASP A 238 16.25 11.10 26.09
CA ASP A 238 17.31 10.16 25.68
C ASP A 238 17.16 9.69 24.23
N LEU A 239 16.01 9.99 23.61
CA LEU A 239 15.70 9.71 22.22
C LEU A 239 16.00 10.90 21.31
N ASN A 240 16.44 12.05 21.83
CA ASN A 240 16.85 13.16 20.98
C ASN A 240 18.01 12.72 20.09
N GLY A 241 17.98 13.09 18.82
CA GLY A 241 19.05 12.70 17.93
C GLY A 241 18.72 12.83 16.45
N PRO A 242 19.69 12.51 15.59
CA PRO A 242 19.50 12.54 14.16
C PRO A 242 18.66 11.34 13.70
N TYR A 243 17.62 11.60 12.92
CA TYR A 243 16.76 10.57 12.34
C TYR A 243 16.44 10.88 10.87
N SER A 244 16.26 9.84 10.07
CA SER A 244 15.71 9.98 8.73
C SER A 244 14.19 10.07 8.81
N ILE A 245 13.62 11.09 8.18
CA ILE A 245 12.18 11.28 8.02
C ILE A 245 11.82 11.31 6.54
N GLN A 246 10.58 11.01 6.21
CA GLN A 246 10.06 11.13 4.85
C GLN A 246 8.70 11.82 4.88
N PRO A 247 8.67 13.16 4.71
CA PRO A 247 7.43 13.90 4.53
C PRO A 247 6.56 13.34 3.41
N ARG A 248 5.28 13.71 3.44
CA ARG A 248 4.35 13.37 2.37
C ARG A 248 4.89 13.83 1.01
N ASP A 249 4.77 12.97 0.00
CA ASP A 249 5.17 13.20 -1.39
C ASP A 249 6.69 13.39 -1.60
N ALA A 250 7.51 13.39 -0.54
CA ALA A 250 8.96 13.42 -0.65
C ALA A 250 9.47 12.12 -1.29
N PRO A 251 10.30 12.19 -2.35
CA PRO A 251 10.71 11.00 -3.10
C PRO A 251 11.66 10.10 -2.30
N THR A 252 12.42 10.66 -1.37
CA THR A 252 13.38 9.94 -0.52
C THR A 252 13.37 10.50 0.89
N ALA A 253 13.70 9.66 1.86
CA ALA A 253 13.91 10.11 3.24
C ALA A 253 15.17 10.98 3.36
N PHE A 254 15.17 11.94 4.29
CA PHE A 254 16.31 12.82 4.57
C PHE A 254 16.55 12.99 6.07
N LEU A 255 17.76 13.40 6.43
CA LEU A 255 18.21 13.54 7.82
C LEU A 255 17.70 14.82 8.46
N VAL A 256 17.18 14.71 9.69
CA VAL A 256 16.82 15.82 10.58
C VAL A 256 17.26 15.49 12.00
N LEU A 257 17.31 16.50 12.87
CA LEU A 257 17.45 16.30 14.32
C LEU A 257 16.04 16.34 14.94
N CYS A 258 15.67 15.28 15.66
CA CYS A 258 14.43 15.23 16.42
C CYS A 258 14.69 15.60 17.88
N LEU A 259 13.89 16.55 18.38
CA LEU A 259 13.88 16.96 19.78
C LEU A 259 12.55 16.55 20.42
N PHE A 260 12.52 15.38 21.03
CA PHE A 260 11.30 14.77 21.59
C PHE A 260 10.85 15.42 22.88
N GLU A 261 11.77 15.94 23.69
CA GLU A 261 11.41 16.72 24.89
C GLU A 261 10.59 17.97 24.59
N TRP A 262 10.69 18.52 23.36
CA TRP A 262 10.00 19.74 22.96
C TRP A 262 8.74 19.44 22.14
N GLY A 263 8.16 18.24 22.29
CA GLY A 263 6.97 17.83 21.54
C GLY A 263 7.28 17.17 20.19
N GLY A 264 8.50 16.69 19.98
CA GLY A 264 8.94 16.12 18.71
C GLY A 264 9.17 17.21 17.66
N VAL A 265 9.92 18.24 18.00
CA VAL A 265 10.32 19.29 17.06
C VAL A 265 11.25 18.69 16.01
N THR A 266 11.05 19.07 14.76
CA THR A 266 11.89 18.68 13.63
C THR A 266 12.88 19.79 13.35
N VAL A 267 14.18 19.52 13.41
CA VAL A 267 15.22 20.51 13.11
C VAL A 267 15.86 20.10 11.77
N PRO A 268 15.48 20.72 10.64
CA PRO A 268 16.07 20.45 9.32
C PRO A 268 17.36 21.22 9.03
N PHE A 269 17.73 22.20 9.87
CA PHE A 269 18.99 22.93 9.74
C PHE A 269 19.64 23.11 11.11
N ARG A 270 20.90 22.71 11.23
CA ARG A 270 21.76 22.99 12.36
C ARG A 270 23.16 23.32 11.87
N ARG A 271 23.76 24.36 12.46
CA ARG A 271 25.11 24.80 12.13
C ARG A 271 25.83 25.35 13.36
N GLN A 272 27.01 24.81 13.63
CA GLN A 272 27.88 25.17 14.75
C GLN A 272 29.36 25.24 14.34
N HIS A 273 29.85 24.30 13.52
CA HIS A 273 31.25 24.22 13.12
C HIS A 273 31.46 24.44 11.62
N GLU A 274 30.49 24.05 10.80
CA GLU A 274 30.55 24.18 9.36
C GLU A 274 30.33 25.61 8.85
N SER A 275 30.96 25.92 7.71
CA SER A 275 30.74 27.14 6.95
C SER A 275 30.18 26.81 5.57
N TRP A 276 28.97 27.28 5.29
CA TRP A 276 28.28 27.10 4.01
C TRP A 276 27.99 28.44 3.31
N GLU A 277 28.89 29.41 3.51
CA GLU A 277 28.84 30.75 2.88
C GLU A 277 28.96 30.70 1.35
N ASN A 278 29.52 29.62 0.80
CA ASN A 278 29.72 29.43 -0.64
C ASN A 278 28.85 28.30 -1.23
N LEU A 279 27.71 27.98 -0.60
CA LEU A 279 26.79 26.94 -1.12
C LEU A 279 26.21 27.39 -2.46
N ASP A 280 26.33 26.55 -3.49
CA ASP A 280 25.72 26.80 -4.80
C ASP A 280 24.23 26.37 -4.83
N TRP A 281 23.53 26.68 -5.93
CA TRP A 281 22.10 26.37 -6.04
C TRP A 281 21.81 24.87 -5.96
N ALA A 282 22.65 24.04 -6.58
CA ALA A 282 22.45 22.60 -6.63
C ALA A 282 22.65 21.97 -5.24
N GLU A 283 23.69 22.40 -4.52
CA GLU A 283 23.95 22.01 -3.14
C GLU A 283 22.85 22.53 -2.21
N ALA A 284 22.37 23.77 -2.38
CA ALA A 284 21.29 24.32 -1.56
C ALA A 284 19.98 23.55 -1.75
N LYS A 285 19.66 23.19 -3.00
CA LYS A 285 18.49 22.37 -3.33
C LYS A 285 18.56 20.99 -2.68
N ALA A 286 19.68 20.29 -2.85
CA ALA A 286 19.86 18.92 -2.37
C ALA A 286 20.06 18.83 -0.84
N GLY A 287 20.59 19.88 -0.22
CA GLY A 287 21.04 19.86 1.16
C GLY A 287 22.48 19.38 1.30
N ARG A 288 23.01 19.53 2.51
CA ARG A 288 24.39 19.20 2.84
C ARG A 288 24.49 18.66 4.24
N THR A 289 25.16 17.53 4.39
CA THR A 289 25.62 17.04 5.69
C THR A 289 27.06 17.51 5.93
N GLY A 290 27.30 17.99 7.13
CA GLY A 290 28.60 18.42 7.62
C GLY A 290 29.17 17.41 8.60
N ASN A 291 29.65 17.90 9.73
CA ASN A 291 30.08 17.06 10.84
C ASN A 291 28.89 16.28 11.42
N LEU A 292 28.93 14.95 11.28
CA LEU A 292 27.97 13.96 11.82
C LEU A 292 28.63 13.06 12.89
N GLY A 293 29.55 13.62 13.68
CA GLY A 293 30.39 12.87 14.62
C GLY A 293 29.61 12.07 15.68
N THR A 294 30.32 11.37 16.56
CA THR A 294 29.72 10.45 17.56
C THR A 294 29.63 11.03 18.99
N GLY A 295 29.81 12.34 19.15
CA GLY A 295 29.73 13.08 20.42
C GLY A 295 28.35 13.68 20.71
N PRO A 296 28.21 14.45 21.81
CA PRO A 296 26.96 15.10 22.20
C PRO A 296 26.54 16.30 21.31
N ASP A 297 27.49 16.96 20.63
CA ASP A 297 27.26 18.18 19.81
C ASP A 297 27.57 18.13 18.28
N PRO A 298 27.83 17.01 17.58
CA PRO A 298 28.36 17.04 16.22
C PRO A 298 27.28 16.78 15.14
N TRP A 299 26.33 17.69 14.97
CA TRP A 299 25.32 17.56 13.92
C TRP A 299 25.17 18.85 13.14
N ASP A 300 26.13 19.14 12.26
CA ASP A 300 25.95 20.18 11.26
C ASP A 300 25.29 19.56 10.04
N PHE A 301 24.06 19.94 9.75
CA PHE A 301 23.38 19.53 8.53
C PHE A 301 22.35 20.56 8.09
N PHE A 302 22.11 20.56 6.79
CA PHE A 302 21.03 21.27 6.12
C PHE A 302 20.29 20.26 5.25
N ALA A 303 19.01 20.01 5.54
CA ALA A 303 18.21 19.02 4.82
C ALA A 303 18.00 19.36 3.33
N GLY A 304 18.21 20.63 2.93
CA GLY A 304 18.01 21.12 1.57
C GLY A 304 16.67 21.80 1.37
N LEU A 305 16.62 22.70 0.38
CA LEU A 305 15.42 23.48 0.07
C LEU A 305 14.27 22.61 -0.42
N GLU A 306 14.56 21.57 -1.21
CA GLU A 306 13.56 20.62 -1.70
C GLU A 306 12.91 19.85 -0.53
N SER A 307 13.72 19.41 0.43
CA SER A 307 13.25 18.72 1.65
C SER A 307 12.36 19.63 2.51
N LEU A 308 12.76 20.89 2.68
CA LEU A 308 11.95 21.90 3.39
C LEU A 308 10.62 22.20 2.68
N HIS A 309 10.61 22.20 1.35
CA HIS A 309 9.39 22.33 0.56
C HIS A 309 8.39 21.21 0.91
N TYR A 310 8.80 19.94 0.82
CA TYR A 310 7.92 18.82 1.18
C TYR A 310 7.50 18.84 2.66
N LEU A 311 8.43 19.15 3.57
CA LEU A 311 8.16 19.25 5.00
C LEU A 311 7.08 20.31 5.29
N SER A 312 7.17 21.50 4.67
CA SER A 312 6.22 22.59 4.91
C SER A 312 4.86 22.41 4.23
N HIS A 313 4.74 21.50 3.25
CA HIS A 313 3.52 21.29 2.47
C HIS A 313 2.67 20.10 2.92
N GLN A 314 3.13 19.31 3.90
CA GLN A 314 2.36 18.18 4.42
C GLN A 314 1.44 18.53 5.61
N ALA A 315 1.66 19.67 6.28
CA ALA A 315 0.86 20.17 7.40
C ALA A 315 1.11 21.68 7.60
N GLU A 316 0.48 22.29 8.60
CA GLU A 316 0.80 23.65 9.05
C GLU A 316 1.97 23.60 10.03
N TYR A 317 2.99 24.42 9.80
CA TYR A 317 4.20 24.48 10.62
C TYR A 317 4.52 25.90 11.07
N SER A 318 4.98 26.02 12.31
CA SER A 318 5.68 27.18 12.83
C SER A 318 7.16 26.88 12.88
N ALA A 319 7.97 27.86 12.46
CA ALA A 319 9.41 27.75 12.50
C ALA A 319 10.00 28.59 13.64
N HIS A 320 11.14 28.19 14.17
CA HIS A 320 11.85 28.90 15.22
C HIS A 320 13.34 28.90 14.93
N VAL A 321 13.95 30.07 14.91
CA VAL A 321 15.41 30.21 14.83
C VAL A 321 15.94 30.32 16.25
N SER A 322 16.79 29.37 16.64
CA SER A 322 17.50 29.37 17.92
C SER A 322 18.97 29.66 17.70
N LEU A 323 19.50 30.65 18.42
CA LEU A 323 20.87 31.15 18.30
C LEU A 323 21.62 30.95 19.61
N TRP A 324 22.84 30.43 19.53
CA TRP A 324 23.69 30.12 20.67
C TRP A 324 25.09 30.72 20.53
N GLY A 325 25.72 31.06 21.65
CA GLY A 325 27.05 31.68 21.74
C GLY A 325 26.97 33.17 22.10
N GLY A 326 27.59 33.55 23.22
CA GLY A 326 27.43 34.88 23.87
C GLY A 326 27.10 34.77 25.36
N GLN A 327 26.77 35.89 26.03
CA GLN A 327 26.34 35.86 27.46
C GLN A 327 24.89 35.35 27.63
N ASP A 328 24.00 35.62 26.67
CA ASP A 328 22.62 35.13 26.61
C ASP A 328 22.29 34.84 25.13
N GLY A 329 21.77 33.65 24.80
CA GLY A 329 21.39 33.31 23.42
C GLY A 329 20.25 34.17 22.88
N ALA A 330 19.76 33.88 21.68
CA ALA A 330 18.60 34.59 21.11
C ALA A 330 17.66 33.62 20.39
N GLY A 331 16.38 33.98 20.30
CA GLY A 331 15.40 33.17 19.57
C GLY A 331 14.25 33.99 19.02
N VAL A 332 13.75 33.57 17.86
CA VAL A 332 12.63 34.20 17.16
C VAL A 332 11.74 33.13 16.53
N PHE A 333 10.43 33.30 16.63
CA PHE A 333 9.41 32.41 16.09
C PHE A 333 8.77 33.02 14.84
N TYR A 334 8.38 32.16 13.90
CA TYR A 334 7.70 32.48 12.65
C TYR A 334 6.49 31.55 12.50
N GLN A 335 5.29 32.11 12.45
CA GLN A 335 4.06 31.33 12.28
C GLN A 335 3.71 31.11 10.81
N ASN A 336 3.16 29.93 10.53
CA ASN A 336 2.69 29.50 9.21
C ASN A 336 3.79 29.60 8.15
N CYS A 337 4.93 29.02 8.50
CA CYS A 337 6.13 29.02 7.67
C CYS A 337 5.96 28.04 6.51
N THR A 338 6.17 28.49 5.28
CA THR A 338 6.19 27.63 4.10
C THR A 338 7.34 27.96 3.17
N ILE A 339 7.88 26.92 2.50
CA ILE A 339 8.90 27.04 1.47
C ILE A 339 8.27 26.67 0.13
N GLY A 340 8.22 27.61 -0.80
CA GLY A 340 7.70 27.39 -2.15
C GLY A 340 8.50 26.36 -2.95
N ASP A 341 8.04 26.05 -4.15
CA ASP A 341 8.76 25.13 -5.06
C ASP A 341 9.95 25.82 -5.77
N GLU A 342 10.69 25.08 -6.59
CA GLU A 342 11.83 25.61 -7.34
C GLU A 342 11.46 26.75 -8.31
N SER A 343 10.23 26.77 -8.83
CA SER A 343 9.76 27.81 -9.76
C SER A 343 9.61 29.16 -9.07
N SER A 344 9.28 29.14 -7.77
CA SER A 344 9.30 30.32 -6.89
C SER A 344 10.68 30.67 -6.35
N SER A 345 11.72 29.92 -6.75
CA SER A 345 13.06 29.93 -6.14
C SER A 345 13.00 29.63 -4.64
N TYR A 346 12.23 28.59 -4.26
CA TYR A 346 12.04 28.13 -2.88
C TYR A 346 11.68 29.27 -1.91
N ALA A 347 10.74 30.12 -2.33
CA ALA A 347 10.45 31.34 -1.59
C ALA A 347 9.96 31.05 -0.16
N LEU A 348 10.53 31.74 0.83
CA LEU A 348 10.12 31.67 2.22
C LEU A 348 8.92 32.59 2.47
N THR A 349 7.87 32.02 3.06
CA THR A 349 6.72 32.79 3.55
C THR A 349 6.34 32.46 4.96
N TYR A 350 5.89 33.48 5.70
CA TYR A 350 5.36 33.36 7.06
C TYR A 350 4.40 34.53 7.33
N ASN A 351 3.50 34.37 8.29
CA ASN A 351 2.45 35.36 8.57
C ASN A 351 2.89 36.42 9.59
N VAL A 352 3.52 35.98 10.68
CA VAL A 352 3.93 36.84 11.79
C VAL A 352 5.17 36.26 12.44
N SER A 353 6.02 37.15 12.94
CA SER A 353 7.17 36.83 13.76
C SER A 353 6.99 37.40 15.17
N TYR A 354 7.55 36.71 16.17
CA TYR A 354 7.60 37.21 17.54
C TYR A 354 8.87 36.72 18.26
N PRO A 355 9.45 37.56 19.13
CA PRO A 355 10.68 37.22 19.85
C PRO A 355 10.41 36.14 20.90
N ARG A 356 11.43 35.32 21.20
CA ARG A 356 11.41 34.37 22.30
C ARG A 356 11.43 35.09 23.65
N GLU A 357 10.67 34.57 24.62
CA GLU A 357 10.69 35.10 25.98
C GLU A 357 12.10 34.96 26.62
N HIS A 358 12.51 35.97 27.39
CA HIS A 358 13.79 36.06 28.10
C HIS A 358 15.08 36.14 27.24
N THR A 359 15.06 35.63 26.02
CA THR A 359 16.18 35.68 25.06
C THR A 359 15.68 36.17 23.70
N PRO A 360 15.25 37.43 23.57
CA PRO A 360 14.59 37.91 22.37
C PRO A 360 15.56 37.98 21.17
N GLY A 361 15.14 37.47 20.02
CA GLY A 361 15.71 37.79 18.72
C GLY A 361 14.69 38.53 17.87
N ASP A 362 15.14 39.48 17.06
CA ASP A 362 14.28 40.19 16.12
C ASP A 362 14.07 39.36 14.85
N ASP A 363 13.12 39.80 14.02
CA ASP A 363 12.85 39.22 12.71
C ASP A 363 14.02 39.49 11.75
N GLY A 364 14.82 38.45 11.47
CA GLY A 364 15.95 38.54 10.55
C GLY A 364 15.56 38.40 9.08
N PHE A 365 14.35 37.92 8.78
CA PHE A 365 13.86 37.83 7.41
C PHE A 365 13.15 39.11 6.97
N GLN A 366 12.74 39.95 7.92
CA GLN A 366 12.05 41.21 7.69
C GLN A 366 10.70 40.99 6.97
N ALA A 367 9.64 41.65 7.43
CA ALA A 367 8.25 41.29 7.09
C ALA A 367 7.84 41.41 5.59
N SER A 368 8.76 41.68 4.66
CA SER A 368 8.56 41.66 3.21
C SER A 368 8.58 40.24 2.62
N SER A 369 7.70 39.37 3.11
CA SER A 369 7.43 38.04 2.54
C SER A 369 6.54 38.14 1.27
N PRO A 370 6.74 37.33 0.20
CA PRO A 370 7.69 36.21 0.03
C PRO A 370 9.13 36.66 -0.27
N LEU A 371 10.10 35.96 0.31
CA LEU A 371 11.53 36.16 0.06
C LEU A 371 12.06 35.04 -0.82
N SER A 372 12.72 35.36 -1.94
CA SER A 372 13.31 34.32 -2.80
C SER A 372 14.65 33.85 -2.25
N PHE A 373 14.91 32.54 -2.35
CA PHE A 373 16.24 32.02 -2.04
C PHE A 373 17.23 32.44 -3.14
N SER A 374 18.43 32.85 -2.74
CA SER A 374 19.51 33.24 -3.65
C SER A 374 20.83 32.61 -3.24
N THR A 375 21.59 32.15 -4.24
CA THR A 375 22.97 31.65 -4.13
C THR A 375 23.87 32.42 -5.07
N GLN A 376 25.19 32.33 -4.92
CA GLN A 376 26.12 33.13 -5.76
C GLN A 376 25.95 32.87 -7.27
N ASP A 377 25.54 31.66 -7.65
CA ASP A 377 25.30 31.22 -9.02
C ASP A 377 23.85 31.41 -9.50
N ARG A 378 22.91 31.73 -8.60
CA ARG A 378 21.50 32.00 -8.92
C ARG A 378 20.93 33.06 -7.98
N ASP A 379 21.05 34.31 -8.41
CA ASP A 379 20.65 35.49 -7.65
C ASP A 379 20.22 36.61 -8.60
N THR A 380 18.99 37.10 -8.41
CA THR A 380 18.42 38.13 -9.28
C THR A 380 18.90 39.54 -8.90
N HIS A 381 19.19 39.78 -7.63
CA HIS A 381 19.48 41.11 -7.08
C HIS A 381 20.94 41.26 -6.60
N GLY A 382 21.72 40.18 -6.62
CA GLY A 382 23.10 40.15 -6.14
C GLY A 382 23.23 40.09 -4.62
N CYS A 383 22.14 39.82 -3.89
CA CYS A 383 22.08 39.78 -2.44
C CYS A 383 22.98 38.72 -1.80
N ALA A 384 23.14 37.54 -2.41
CA ALA A 384 24.05 36.52 -1.92
C ALA A 384 25.51 36.98 -1.98
N GLY A 385 25.87 37.78 -2.99
CA GLY A 385 27.18 38.41 -3.11
C GLY A 385 27.38 39.55 -2.11
N ILE A 386 26.36 40.39 -1.89
CA ILE A 386 26.39 41.51 -0.94
C ILE A 386 26.51 41.02 0.50
N ASN A 387 25.70 40.02 0.87
CA ASN A 387 25.68 39.43 2.21
C ASN A 387 26.76 38.36 2.41
N GLY A 388 27.48 37.99 1.34
CA GLY A 388 28.56 37.02 1.38
C GLY A 388 28.12 35.59 1.74
N ALA A 389 26.84 35.26 1.58
CA ALA A 389 26.26 33.96 1.88
C ALA A 389 24.95 33.72 1.12
N PRO A 390 24.58 32.47 0.83
CA PRO A 390 23.26 32.15 0.31
C PRO A 390 22.17 32.44 1.36
N GLY A 391 20.93 32.66 0.94
CA GLY A 391 19.86 32.96 1.89
C GLY A 391 18.57 33.40 1.22
N TRP A 392 17.56 33.66 2.04
CA TRP A 392 16.32 34.29 1.61
C TRP A 392 16.47 35.80 1.71
N TYR A 393 16.42 36.48 0.57
CA TYR A 393 16.62 37.92 0.49
C TYR A 393 15.49 38.58 -0.31
N GLY A 394 15.15 39.79 0.11
CA GLY A 394 14.32 40.73 -0.62
C GLY A 394 15.16 41.53 -1.61
N PRO A 395 14.52 42.39 -2.43
CA PRO A 395 15.22 43.20 -3.43
C PRO A 395 16.26 44.16 -2.86
N ASP A 396 16.12 44.53 -1.58
CA ASP A 396 17.01 45.45 -0.87
C ASP A 396 18.17 44.74 -0.14
N CYS A 397 18.17 43.41 -0.12
CA CYS A 397 19.23 42.56 0.46
C CYS A 397 19.51 42.81 1.94
N THR A 398 18.52 43.25 2.72
CA THR A 398 18.66 43.65 4.13
C THR A 398 18.44 42.49 5.11
N GLU A 399 18.08 41.32 4.61
CA GLU A 399 17.78 40.13 5.41
C GLU A 399 19.05 39.39 5.87
N TYR A 400 18.91 38.67 6.98
CA TYR A 400 19.99 37.93 7.61
C TYR A 400 19.99 36.48 7.14
N SER A 401 21.17 35.97 6.82
CA SER A 401 21.32 34.60 6.33
C SER A 401 21.66 33.61 7.45
N LEU A 402 20.94 32.48 7.44
CA LEU A 402 21.25 31.31 8.26
C LEU A 402 22.62 30.69 7.92
N PHE A 403 23.19 31.03 6.76
CA PHE A 403 24.45 30.50 6.21
C PHE A 403 25.63 31.46 6.36
N ALA A 404 25.40 32.69 6.83
CA ALA A 404 26.43 33.74 6.97
C ALA A 404 27.54 33.41 7.98
N LYS A 405 28.77 33.82 7.67
CA LYS A 405 29.93 33.78 8.59
C LYS A 405 30.64 35.14 8.57
N PRO A 406 30.80 35.81 9.73
CA PRO A 406 30.30 35.44 11.04
C PRO A 406 28.77 35.40 11.08
N LEU A 407 28.22 34.48 11.89
CA LEU A 407 26.78 34.42 12.12
C LEU A 407 26.36 35.66 12.92
N THR A 408 25.56 36.51 12.29
CA THR A 408 25.04 37.75 12.88
C THR A 408 23.53 37.73 12.84
N TRP A 409 22.89 38.23 13.89
CA TRP A 409 21.43 38.32 13.99
C TRP A 409 21.01 39.53 14.83
N PRO A 410 19.89 40.21 14.47
CA PRO A 410 19.42 41.36 15.22
C PRO A 410 18.75 40.95 16.54
N VAL A 411 19.12 41.63 17.62
CA VAL A 411 18.55 41.48 18.97
C VAL A 411 18.27 42.87 19.53
N LEU A 412 16.99 43.19 19.72
CA LEU A 412 16.54 44.49 20.23
C LEU A 412 17.10 45.68 19.41
N GLY A 413 17.18 45.50 18.09
CA GLY A 413 17.69 46.47 17.12
C GLY A 413 19.22 46.54 17.01
N ILE A 414 19.96 45.61 17.62
CA ILE A 414 21.42 45.56 17.62
C ILE A 414 21.90 44.25 17.00
N ASP A 415 22.83 44.34 16.04
CA ASP A 415 23.47 43.17 15.46
C ASP A 415 24.38 42.49 16.49
N MET A 416 24.08 41.23 16.79
CA MET A 416 24.86 40.38 17.68
C MET A 416 25.48 39.21 16.94
N SER A 417 26.67 38.79 17.38
CA SER A 417 27.37 37.64 16.81
C SER A 417 27.11 36.38 17.62
N PHE A 418 26.86 35.27 16.93
CA PHE A 418 26.60 33.96 17.53
C PHE A 418 27.57 32.90 16.99
N SER A 419 27.70 31.79 17.71
CA SER A 419 28.55 30.66 17.31
C SER A 419 27.78 29.49 16.71
N ALA A 420 26.48 29.38 16.97
CA ALA A 420 25.65 28.30 16.45
C ALA A 420 24.21 28.76 16.19
N LEU A 421 23.55 28.06 15.27
CA LEU A 421 22.16 28.26 14.89
C LEU A 421 21.45 26.93 14.65
N GLU A 422 20.21 26.85 15.07
CA GLU A 422 19.25 25.82 14.69
C GLU A 422 17.98 26.45 14.12
N PHE A 423 17.44 25.82 13.07
CA PHE A 423 16.14 26.18 12.52
C PHE A 423 15.16 25.04 12.81
N HIS A 424 14.28 25.29 13.76
CA HIS A 424 13.31 24.35 14.29
C HIS A 424 11.99 24.48 13.54
N TRP A 425 11.31 23.36 13.31
CA TRP A 425 10.01 23.27 12.68
C TRP A 425 9.08 22.45 13.58
N SER A 426 8.05 23.10 14.09
CA SER A 426 7.01 22.51 14.93
C SER A 426 5.73 22.38 14.13
N ARG A 427 5.12 21.20 14.12
CA ARG A 427 3.83 20.98 13.45
C ARG A 427 2.70 21.50 14.33
N ASP A 428 1.92 22.46 13.83
CA ASP A 428 0.81 23.08 14.57
C ASP A 428 -0.53 22.37 14.33
N GLY A 429 -0.64 21.63 13.21
CA GLY A 429 -1.86 20.96 12.78
C GLY A 429 -1.74 19.45 12.58
N ALA A 430 -2.83 18.84 12.11
CA ALA A 430 -2.80 17.49 11.56
C ALA A 430 -2.14 17.51 10.18
N PHE A 431 -1.63 16.35 9.74
CA PHE A 431 -1.25 16.19 8.34
C PHE A 431 -2.45 16.41 7.42
N TYR A 432 -2.19 16.96 6.24
CA TYR A 432 -3.18 17.12 5.19
C TYR A 432 -3.51 15.76 4.55
N ASP A 433 -4.07 14.81 5.29
CA ASP A 433 -4.51 13.54 4.71
C ASP A 433 -5.75 13.78 3.85
N GLY A 434 -5.64 13.52 2.54
CA GLY A 434 -6.42 14.18 1.49
C GLY A 434 -7.94 14.22 1.67
N VAL A 435 -8.48 15.44 1.74
CA VAL A 435 -9.38 16.01 0.71
C VAL A 435 -8.99 17.49 0.53
N ARG A 436 -8.39 17.84 -0.61
CA ARG A 436 -8.59 19.13 -1.27
C ARG A 436 -8.97 18.87 -2.71
#